data_AF-D4N0P3-F1
#
_entry.id   AF-D4N0P3-F1
#
_cell.length_a   1.000
_cell.length_b   1.000
_cell.length_c   1.000
_cell.angle_alpha   90.00
_cell.angle_beta   90.00
_cell.angle_gamma   90.00
#
_symmetry.space_group_name_H-M   'P 1'
#
loop_
_entity.id
_entity.type
_entity.pdbx_description
1 polymer ?
#
loop_
_entity_poly.entity_id
_entity_poly.type
_entity_poly.pdbx_seq_one_letter_code
_entity_poly.pdbx_strand_id
1 'polypeptide(L)' 'MEYDLKQVHFNEYCHSCKYANKNEDEDPCDECLAHPVNLYSHKPVNWEVKKKGYGTTKK' A
#
# COMPACT_ATOMS: atom_id res chain seq x y z
N MET A 1 -13.05 13.18 -20.12
CA MET A 1 -11.95 12.34 -19.61
C MET A 1 -12.61 11.20 -18.85
N GLU A 2 -12.42 9.97 -19.30
CA GLU A 2 -12.74 8.79 -18.49
C GLU A 2 -11.50 8.55 -17.61
N TYR A 3 -11.69 8.49 -16.29
CA TYR A 3 -10.60 8.25 -15.37
C TYR A 3 -10.63 6.76 -15.01
N ASP A 4 -9.56 6.02 -15.32
CA ASP A 4 -9.37 4.60 -14.99
C ASP A 4 -9.13 4.38 -13.47
N LEU A 5 -10.04 4.87 -12.64
CA LEU A 5 -9.99 4.68 -11.20
C LEU A 5 -10.22 3.20 -10.86
N LYS A 6 -9.23 2.60 -10.21
CA LYS A 6 -9.26 1.22 -9.75
C LYS A 6 -9.42 1.18 -8.25
N GLN A 7 -10.31 0.33 -7.75
CA GLN A 7 -10.52 0.15 -6.32
C GLN A 7 -9.26 -0.43 -5.66
N VAL A 8 -8.84 0.16 -4.56
CA VAL A 8 -7.63 -0.27 -3.84
C VAL A 8 -7.88 -1.58 -3.09
N HIS A 9 -6.96 -2.54 -3.19
CA HIS A 9 -7.01 -3.84 -2.51
C HIS A 9 -6.25 -3.80 -1.18
N PHE A 10 -6.81 -3.13 -0.17
CA PHE A 10 -6.16 -3.00 1.15
C PHE A 10 -5.78 -4.36 1.77
N ASN A 11 -6.64 -5.37 1.64
CA ASN A 11 -6.39 -6.70 2.20
C ASN A 11 -5.14 -7.39 1.64
N GLU A 12 -4.80 -7.18 0.36
CA GLU A 12 -3.60 -7.78 -0.25
C GLU A 12 -2.34 -6.95 0.05
N TYR A 13 -2.47 -5.62 -0.01
CA TYR A 13 -1.34 -4.71 0.08
C TYR A 13 -0.97 -4.35 1.52
N CYS A 14 -1.92 -4.07 2.41
CA CYS A 14 -1.62 -3.68 3.79
C CYS A 14 -0.84 -4.77 4.53
N HIS A 15 -1.09 -6.06 4.26
CA HIS A 15 -0.39 -7.19 4.90
C HIS A 15 1.10 -7.24 4.55
N SER A 16 1.47 -6.78 3.35
CA SER A 16 2.85 -6.72 2.86
C SER A 16 3.47 -5.32 2.98
N CYS A 17 2.71 -4.35 3.50
CA CYS A 17 3.13 -2.98 3.70
C CYS A 17 4.10 -2.87 4.89
N LYS A 18 5.05 -1.94 4.83
CA LYS A 18 5.92 -1.63 5.97
C LYS A 18 5.14 -1.05 7.16
N TYR A 19 3.96 -0.46 6.90
CA TYR A 19 3.06 0.11 7.88
C TYR A 19 1.95 -0.85 8.35
N ALA A 20 2.04 -2.15 8.04
CA ALA A 20 1.03 -3.15 8.42
C ALA A 20 0.68 -3.20 9.92
N ASN A 21 1.57 -2.68 10.78
CA ASN A 21 1.39 -2.65 12.23
C ASN A 21 0.83 -1.30 12.75
N LYS A 22 0.64 -0.30 11.88
CA LYS A 22 0.03 0.98 12.26
C LYS A 22 -1.49 0.86 12.25
N ASN A 23 -2.15 1.69 13.04
CA ASN A 23 -3.60 1.81 12.96
C ASN A 23 -4.02 2.48 11.65
N GLU A 24 -5.28 2.26 11.29
CA GLU A 24 -5.85 2.79 10.05
C GLU A 24 -6.05 4.31 10.09
N ASP A 25 -6.30 4.89 11.27
CA ASP A 25 -6.34 6.34 11.54
C ASP A 25 -4.95 7.01 11.63
N GLU A 26 -3.85 6.24 11.55
CA GLU A 26 -2.51 6.82 11.62
C GLU A 26 -1.92 7.10 10.25
N ASP A 27 -1.18 8.19 10.12
CA ASP A 27 -0.48 8.54 8.89
C ASP A 27 0.64 7.51 8.59
N PRO A 28 0.71 6.93 7.37
CA PRO A 28 0.01 7.31 6.14
C PRO A 28 -1.20 6.44 5.76
N CYS A 29 -1.70 5.61 6.69
CA CYS A 29 -2.86 4.74 6.48
C CYS A 29 -4.17 5.53 6.39
N ASP A 30 -4.33 6.63 7.14
CA ASP A 30 -5.51 7.49 7.08
C ASP A 30 -5.72 8.05 5.67
N GLU A 31 -4.66 8.59 5.06
CA GLU A 31 -4.68 9.03 3.66
C GLU A 31 -5.01 7.88 2.68
N CYS A 32 -4.53 6.67 2.97
CA CYS A 32 -4.86 5.51 2.15
C CYS A 32 -6.36 5.18 2.21
N LEU A 33 -7.00 5.31 3.38
CA LEU A 33 -8.44 5.11 3.53
C LEU A 33 -9.27 6.25 2.95
N ALA A 34 -8.77 7.49 3.01
CA ALA A 34 -9.38 8.65 2.35
C ALA A 34 -9.41 8.50 0.82
N HIS A 35 -8.50 7.70 0.25
CA HIS A 35 -8.40 7.40 -1.17
C HIS A 35 -8.65 5.90 -1.47
N PRO A 36 -9.91 5.43 -1.44
CA PRO A 36 -10.26 4.02 -1.70
C PRO A 36 -10.08 3.60 -3.17
N VAL A 37 -9.72 4.53 -4.06
CA VAL A 37 -9.46 4.31 -5.48
C VAL A 37 -8.14 4.96 -5.90
N ASN A 38 -7.47 4.39 -6.89
CA ASN A 38 -6.23 4.90 -7.44
C ASN A 38 -6.26 4.84 -8.98
N LEU A 39 -5.70 5.88 -9.63
CA LEU A 39 -5.89 6.18 -11.05
C LEU A 39 -5.26 5.16 -12.01
N TYR A 40 -4.31 4.35 -11.56
CA TYR A 40 -3.63 3.39 -12.42
C TYR A 40 -3.33 2.04 -11.74
N SER A 41 -3.78 1.83 -10.50
CA SER A 41 -3.41 0.65 -9.72
C SER A 41 -4.45 0.29 -8.67
N HIS A 42 -4.49 -0.97 -8.26
CA HIS A 42 -5.21 -1.41 -7.06
C HIS A 42 -4.39 -1.20 -5.77
N LYS A 43 -3.23 -0.53 -5.86
CA LYS A 43 -2.32 -0.30 -4.74
C LYS A 43 -2.71 0.97 -3.96
N PRO A 44 -2.66 0.96 -2.61
CA PRO A 44 -2.86 2.16 -1.81
C PRO A 44 -1.85 3.26 -2.15
N VAL A 45 -2.24 4.53 -2.03
CA VAL A 45 -1.44 5.70 -2.45
C VAL A 45 -0.07 5.75 -1.75
N ASN A 46 -0.02 5.42 -0.45
CA ASN A 46 1.20 5.44 0.37
C ASN A 46 1.73 4.03 0.70
N TRP A 47 1.40 3.02 -0.10
CA TRP A 47 1.90 1.67 0.14
C TRP A 47 3.41 1.57 -0.10
N GLU A 48 4.12 0.98 0.85
CA GLU A 48 5.55 0.72 0.73
C GLU A 48 5.88 -0.73 1.14
N VAL A 49 6.69 -1.41 0.33
CA VAL A 49 7.07 -2.80 0.60
C VAL A 49 7.81 -2.94 1.92
N LYS A 50 7.39 -3.89 2.76
CA LYS A 50 8.14 -4.28 3.96
C LYS A 50 9.45 -4.94 3.52
N LYS A 51 10.58 -4.23 3.65
CA LYS A 51 11.90 -4.81 3.39
C LYS A 51 12.12 -6.01 4.33
N LYS A 52 11.94 -7.23 3.83
CA LYS A 52 12.59 -8.40 4.43
C LYS A 52 14.06 -8.27 4.07
N GLY A 53 14.92 -8.23 5.08
CA GLY A 53 16.37 -8.12 4.89
C GLY A 53 16.85 -9.22 3.96
N TYR A 54 17.02 -8.89 2.68
CA TYR A 54 17.69 -9.76 1.74
C TYR A 54 19.18 -9.63 2.02
N GLY A 55 19.66 -10.46 2.93
CA GLY A 55 21.05 -10.88 2.90
C GLY A 55 21.26 -11.54 1.54
N THR A 56 21.81 -10.79 0.60
CA THR A 56 22.32 -11.35 -0.64
C THR A 56 23.43 -12.32 -0.25
N THR A 57 23.13 -13.62 -0.25
CA THR A 57 24.14 -14.66 -0.44
C THR A 57 24.75 -14.43 -1.81
N LYS A 58 25.77 -13.58 -1.88
CA LYS A 58 26.73 -13.60 -2.98
C LYS A 58 27.58 -14.85 -2.74
N LYS A 59 27.25 -15.91 -3.46
CA LYS A 59 28.10 -17.09 -3.64
C LYS A 59 29.26 -16.72 -4.56
#